data_AF-A0A7R7YHT8-F1
#
_entry.id   AF-A0A7R7YHT8-F1
#
_cell.length_a   1.000
_cell.length_b   1.000
_cell.length_c   1.000
_cell.angle_alpha   90.00
_cell.angle_beta   90.00
_cell.angle_gamma   90.00
#
_symmetry.space_group_name_H-M   'P 1'
#
loop_
_entity.id
_entity.type
_entity.pdbx_description
1 polymer ?
#
loop_
_entity_poly.entity_id
_entity_poly.type
_entity_poly.pdbx_seq_one_letter_code
_entity_poly.pdbx_strand_id
1 'polypeptide(L)' 'MAKSSAAADKPDVSPGAEPQSTITLNEFCLRLSTRVKRVELIGAFEHAERAADKANDTEAAYQARFDAFIKKPA' A
#
# COMPACT_ATOMS: atom_id res chain seq x y z
N MET A 1 -21.01 27.84 32.27
CA MET A 1 -21.47 27.58 30.89
C MET A 1 -20.28 26.96 30.16
N ALA A 2 -20.08 25.64 30.22
CA ALA A 2 -20.70 24.57 29.43
C ALA A 2 -20.23 24.51 27.96
N LYS A 3 -19.43 23.46 27.69
CA LYS A 3 -19.16 22.73 26.43
C LYS A 3 -18.31 23.40 25.35
N SER A 4 -17.18 22.78 25.06
CA SER A 4 -17.02 22.05 23.77
C SER A 4 -15.98 20.95 23.89
N SER A 5 -16.39 19.77 23.44
CA SER A 5 -15.68 18.50 23.45
C SER A 5 -14.44 18.54 22.57
N ALA A 6 -13.31 18.05 23.10
CA ALA A 6 -12.27 17.48 22.25
C ALA A 6 -12.55 15.97 22.18
N ALA A 7 -13.21 15.58 21.09
CA ALA A 7 -13.25 14.18 20.68
C ALA A 7 -11.81 13.68 20.55
N ALA A 8 -11.59 12.49 21.08
CA ALA A 8 -10.35 11.74 20.90
C ALA A 8 -10.06 11.57 19.41
N ASP A 9 -9.11 12.33 18.90
CA ASP A 9 -8.34 11.94 17.73
C ASP A 9 -6.95 11.59 18.27
N LYS A 10 -6.74 10.30 18.53
CA LYS A 10 -5.37 9.81 18.57
C LYS A 10 -4.92 9.90 17.12
N PRO A 11 -3.93 10.73 16.76
CA PRO A 11 -3.25 10.49 15.51
C PRO A 11 -2.58 9.14 15.72
N ASP A 12 -3.11 8.10 15.07
CA ASP A 12 -2.39 6.86 14.83
C ASP A 12 -1.23 7.23 13.88
N VAL A 13 -0.20 7.83 14.48
CA VAL A 13 1.10 7.99 13.87
C VAL A 13 1.68 6.58 13.84
N SER A 14 1.42 5.86 12.75
CA SER A 14 2.22 4.72 12.38
C SER A 14 3.64 5.23 12.07
N PRO A 15 4.67 4.88 12.86
CA PRO A 15 6.00 5.46 12.71
C PRO A 15 6.70 4.76 11.54
N GLY A 16 6.62 5.36 10.35
CA GLY A 16 7.29 4.84 9.15
C GLY A 16 7.19 5.71 7.91
N ALA A 17 6.89 7.00 8.06
CA ALA A 17 6.94 7.94 6.94
C ALA A 17 8.40 8.36 6.69
N GLU A 18 9.22 7.42 6.23
CA GLU A 18 10.42 7.76 5.46
C GLU A 18 9.99 8.52 4.19
N PRO A 19 10.81 9.42 3.62
CA PRO A 19 10.45 10.15 2.41
C PRO A 19 10.02 9.13 1.36
N GLN A 20 8.72 9.15 1.02
CA GLN A 20 8.08 8.19 0.13
C GLN A 20 8.57 8.49 -1.30
N SER A 21 9.82 8.11 -1.57
CA SER A 21 10.37 8.10 -2.91
C SER A 21 9.41 7.28 -3.76
N THR A 22 8.94 7.88 -4.85
CA THR A 22 8.14 7.16 -5.84
C THR A 22 8.97 5.99 -6.34
N ILE A 23 8.47 4.79 -6.14
CA ILE A 23 9.09 3.56 -6.63
C ILE A 23 8.34 3.08 -7.86
N THR A 24 9.04 2.33 -8.70
CA THR A 24 8.42 1.66 -9.84
C THR A 24 7.63 0.45 -9.34
N LEU A 25 6.59 0.05 -10.07
CA LEU A 25 5.84 -1.18 -9.79
C LEU A 25 6.76 -2.41 -9.70
N ASN A 26 7.76 -2.50 -10.57
CA ASN A 26 8.73 -3.61 -10.56
C ASN A 26 9.59 -3.59 -9.28
N GLU A 27 10.04 -2.40 -8.84
CA GLU A 27 10.78 -2.28 -7.57
C GLU A 27 9.92 -2.68 -6.38
N PHE A 28 8.64 -2.28 -6.37
CA PHE A 28 7.68 -2.74 -5.36
C PHE A 28 7.54 -4.26 -5.37
N CYS A 29 7.31 -4.89 -6.52
CA CYS A 29 7.17 -6.35 -6.65
C CYS A 29 8.44 -7.11 -6.21
N LEU A 30 9.63 -6.59 -6.52
CA LEU A 30 10.90 -7.14 -6.05
C LEU A 30 11.00 -7.10 -4.52
N ARG A 31 10.71 -5.94 -3.90
CA ARG A 31 10.69 -5.81 -2.43
C ARG A 31 9.63 -6.70 -1.81
N LEU A 32 8.44 -6.76 -2.40
CA LEU A 32 7.33 -7.59 -1.94
C LEU A 32 7.69 -9.07 -1.95
N SER A 33 8.42 -9.54 -2.97
CA SER A 33 8.89 -10.94 -3.09
C SER A 33 9.85 -11.37 -1.97
N THR A 34 10.51 -10.42 -1.29
CA THR A 34 11.33 -10.73 -0.12
C THR A 34 10.47 -11.16 1.08
N ARG A 35 9.28 -10.57 1.23
CA ARG A 35 8.36 -10.75 2.37
C ARG A 35 7.23 -11.74 2.07
N VAL A 36 6.67 -11.69 0.87
CA VAL A 36 5.53 -12.49 0.41
C VAL A 36 6.02 -13.56 -0.55
N LYS A 37 5.80 -14.84 -0.21
CA LYS A 37 6.23 -15.98 -1.04
C LYS A 37 5.22 -16.40 -2.11
N ARG A 38 4.10 -15.68 -2.22
CA ARG A 38 3.03 -15.97 -3.19
C ARG A 38 3.29 -15.24 -4.51
N VAL A 39 4.23 -15.76 -5.29
CA VAL A 39 4.65 -15.15 -6.56
C VAL A 39 3.50 -14.96 -7.56
N GLU A 40 2.52 -15.86 -7.57
CA GLU A 40 1.34 -15.75 -8.43
C GLU A 40 0.47 -14.53 -8.07
N LEU A 41 0.34 -14.19 -6.77
CA LEU A 41 -0.39 -12.99 -6.34
C LEU A 41 0.37 -11.72 -6.67
N ILE A 42 1.71 -11.75 -6.56
CA ILE A 42 2.56 -10.62 -6.92
C ILE A 42 2.47 -10.35 -8.42
N GLY A 43 2.54 -11.40 -9.25
CA GLY A 43 2.39 -11.28 -10.70
C GLY A 43 0.99 -10.83 -11.12
N ALA A 44 -0.07 -11.35 -10.47
CA ALA A 44 -1.44 -10.92 -10.74
C ALA A 44 -1.67 -9.44 -10.37
N PHE A 45 -1.08 -8.97 -9.26
CA PHE A 45 -1.10 -7.58 -8.87
C PHE A 45 -0.32 -6.69 -9.85
N GLU A 46 0.89 -7.11 -10.25
CA GLU A 46 1.69 -6.39 -11.24
C GLU A 46 0.93 -6.22 -12.56
N HIS A 47 0.27 -7.27 -13.03
CA HIS A 47 -0.52 -7.21 -14.24
C HIS A 47 -1.70 -6.23 -14.11
N ALA A 48 -2.40 -6.24 -12.98
CA ALA A 48 -3.51 -5.34 -12.70
C ALA A 48 -3.07 -3.86 -12.65
N GLU A 49 -1.94 -3.55 -11.99
CA GLU A 49 -1.42 -2.19 -11.91
C GLU A 49 -0.86 -1.71 -13.26
N ARG A 50 -0.23 -2.59 -14.04
CA ARG A 50 0.16 -2.29 -15.44
C ARG A 50 -1.05 -1.98 -16.31
N ALA A 51 -2.13 -2.75 -16.19
CA ALA A 51 -3.36 -2.50 -16.95
C ALA A 51 -4.03 -1.17 -16.55
N ALA A 52 -3.80 -0.71 -15.32
CA ALA A 52 -4.24 0.59 -14.82
C ALA A 52 -3.30 1.77 -15.18
N ASP A 53 -2.25 1.53 -15.98
CA ASP A 53 -1.20 2.48 -16.33
C ASP A 53 -0.46 3.10 -15.12
N LYS A 54 -0.47 2.39 -13.98
CA LYS A 54 0.20 2.84 -12.74
C LYS A 54 1.59 2.22 -12.66
N ALA A 55 2.53 2.84 -13.39
CA ALA A 55 3.91 2.38 -13.45
C ALA A 55 4.78 2.87 -12.28
N ASN A 56 4.44 4.02 -11.69
CA ASN A 56 5.20 4.68 -10.62
C ASN A 56 4.24 5.20 -9.56
N ASP A 57 4.46 4.80 -8.31
CA ASP A 57 3.66 5.24 -7.18
C ASP A 57 4.50 5.13 -5.90
N THR A 58 3.92 5.51 -4.77
CA THR A 58 4.58 5.34 -3.47
C THR A 58 4.49 3.89 -2.99
N GLU A 59 5.49 3.43 -2.22
CA GLU A 59 5.48 2.08 -1.62
C GLU A 59 4.21 1.84 -0.80
N ALA A 60 3.78 2.84 -0.01
CA ALA A 60 2.57 2.74 0.80
C ALA A 60 1.29 2.59 -0.05
N ALA A 61 1.19 3.30 -1.18
CA ALA A 61 0.04 3.19 -2.07
C ALA A 61 -0.04 1.81 -2.71
N TYR A 62 1.09 1.28 -3.20
CA TYR A 62 1.14 -0.10 -3.73
C TYR A 62 0.83 -1.13 -2.65
N GLN A 63 1.36 -0.97 -1.43
CA GLN A 63 1.08 -1.85 -0.30
C GLN A 63 -0.42 -1.88 0.01
N ALA A 64 -1.08 -0.71 0.11
CA ALA A 64 -2.51 -0.62 0.38
C ALA A 64 -3.36 -1.29 -0.72
N ARG A 65 -2.98 -1.10 -2.00
CA ARG A 65 -3.66 -1.75 -3.13
C ARG A 65 -3.44 -3.26 -3.13
N PHE A 66 -2.22 -3.72 -2.84
CA PHE A 66 -1.91 -5.15 -2.73
C PHE A 66 -2.71 -5.80 -1.59
N ASP A 67 -2.78 -5.16 -0.43
CA ASP A 67 -3.60 -5.63 0.70
C ASP A 67 -5.08 -5.71 0.33
N ALA A 68 -5.61 -4.72 -0.38
CA ALA A 68 -6.98 -4.74 -0.89
C ALA A 68 -7.18 -5.82 -1.96
N PHE A 69 -6.17 -6.05 -2.81
CA PHE A 69 -6.19 -7.06 -3.86
C PHE A 69 -6.27 -8.47 -3.29
N ILE A 70 -5.48 -8.79 -2.26
CA ILE A 70 -5.49 -10.11 -1.61
C ILE A 70 -6.70 -10.34 -0.71
N LYS A 71 -7.36 -9.26 -0.23
CA LYS A 71 -8.55 -9.33 0.61
C LYS A 71 -9.85 -9.48 -0.18
N LYS A 72 -9.84 -9.26 -1.49
CA LYS A 72 -11.01 -9.49 -2.33
C LYS A 72 -11.30 -11.00 -2.38
N PRO A 73 -12.50 -11.45 -1.99
CA PRO A 73 -12.91 -12.83 -2.24
C PRO A 73 -12.96 -13.05 -3.76
N ALA A 74 -12.44 -14.19 -4.21
CA ALA A 74 -12.43 -14.63 -5.60
C ALA A 74 -13.85 -14.80 -6.16
#